data_AF-A0A0B4CLJ1-F1
#
_entry.id   AF-A0A0B4CLJ1-F1
#
_cell.length_a   1.000
_cell.length_b   1.000
_cell.length_c   1.000
_cell.angle_alpha   90.00
_cell.angle_beta   90.00
_cell.angle_gamma   90.00
#
_symmetry.space_group_name_H-M   'P 1'
#
loop_
_entity.id
_entity.type
_entity.pdbx_description
1 polymer ?
#
loop_
_entity_poly.entity_id
_entity_poly.type
_entity_poly.pdbx_seq_one_letter_code
_entity_poly.pdbx_strand_id
1 'polypeptide(L)'
;MNIRHENAGFVDKTAQASDSRERRVSSAVFQWATGIAPASAGRVVLCATQDGLTHGLELGNDTDTFLVPSLADSPATTVPDRVLTFDGQFDDPGDVMHIGRGYEIELQDYLAVPFVPVTRPTVVSCLTSSAWSAFIEDAEEALATGVFIPQLASHSVVIADRSVIDAAIDGTGVAINRLTIDAHGEMRYRLGGPVVGAAGSIASGDHARTAEILARHDPGEAVHRAVSACCCAGTTTASSTASGGRFG
;
A
#
# COMPACT_ATOMS: atom_id res chain seq x y z
N MET A 1 57.59 24.84 -9.39
CA MET A 1 56.60 24.28 -10.34
C MET A 1 56.19 22.90 -9.84
N ASN A 2 55.01 22.80 -9.21
CA ASN A 2 54.09 21.68 -9.32
C ASN A 2 52.86 21.96 -8.44
N ILE A 3 51.79 22.39 -9.11
CA ILE A 3 50.42 22.41 -8.58
C ILE A 3 49.91 20.99 -8.78
N ARG A 4 49.64 20.26 -7.70
CA ARG A 4 48.87 19.01 -7.77
C ARG A 4 47.42 19.33 -7.47
N HIS A 5 46.59 19.08 -8.47
CA HIS A 5 45.14 19.19 -8.45
C HIS A 5 44.52 18.36 -7.33
N GLU A 6 43.73 19.03 -6.49
CA GLU A 6 42.63 18.43 -5.76
C GLU A 6 41.57 17.96 -6.77
N ASN A 7 41.17 16.70 -6.70
CA ASN A 7 39.94 16.24 -7.32
C ASN A 7 39.33 15.17 -6.41
N ALA A 8 38.60 15.62 -5.41
CA ALA A 8 37.82 14.76 -4.53
C ALA A 8 36.46 15.43 -4.25
N GLY A 9 35.38 14.77 -4.68
CA GLY A 9 34.09 14.89 -4.02
C GLY A 9 33.08 15.91 -4.55
N PHE A 10 32.92 16.06 -5.86
CA PHE A 10 31.64 16.55 -6.41
C PHE A 10 30.79 15.34 -6.82
N VAL A 11 30.32 14.58 -5.84
CA VAL A 11 29.16 13.71 -6.05
C VAL A 11 27.98 14.65 -6.29
N ASP A 12 27.34 14.50 -7.43
CA ASP A 12 26.28 15.39 -7.89
C ASP A 12 25.09 15.36 -6.92
N LYS A 13 25.00 16.38 -6.06
CA LYS A 13 23.99 16.47 -5.00
C LYS A 13 22.56 16.44 -5.57
N THR A 14 22.39 16.89 -6.82
CA THR A 14 21.12 16.86 -7.55
C THR A 14 20.68 15.44 -7.89
N ALA A 15 21.57 14.59 -8.42
CA ALA A 15 21.28 13.18 -8.67
C ALA A 15 20.94 12.44 -7.37
N GLN A 16 21.71 12.66 -6.29
CA GLN A 16 21.46 12.01 -5.01
C GLN A 16 20.13 12.46 -4.36
N ALA A 17 19.77 13.74 -4.51
CA ALA A 17 18.48 14.25 -4.05
C ALA A 17 17.32 13.64 -4.87
N SER A 18 17.48 13.49 -6.19
CA SER A 18 16.48 12.84 -7.06
C SER A 18 16.24 11.38 -6.66
N ASP A 19 17.30 10.59 -6.51
CA ASP A 19 17.23 9.20 -6.08
C ASP A 19 16.55 9.05 -4.71
N SER A 20 16.86 9.94 -3.78
CA SER A 20 16.25 9.93 -2.44
C SER A 20 14.75 10.24 -2.47
N ARG A 21 14.32 11.12 -3.37
CA ARG A 21 12.91 11.48 -3.56
C ARG A 21 12.14 10.36 -4.25
N GLU A 22 12.70 9.76 -5.29
CA GLU A 22 12.08 8.63 -6.00
C GLU A 22 11.89 7.42 -5.07
N ARG A 23 12.90 7.09 -4.26
CA ARG A 23 12.77 6.03 -3.25
C ARG A 23 11.68 6.34 -2.23
N ARG A 24 11.58 7.59 -1.79
CA ARG A 24 10.52 8.02 -0.87
C ARG A 24 9.13 7.87 -1.49
N VAL A 25 8.96 8.30 -2.74
CA VAL A 25 7.69 8.15 -3.48
C VAL A 25 7.33 6.67 -3.61
N SER A 26 8.25 5.83 -4.08
CA SER A 26 8.03 4.39 -4.21
C SER A 26 7.65 3.75 -2.88
N SER A 27 8.37 4.06 -1.80
CA SER A 27 8.09 3.55 -0.46
C SER A 27 6.72 4.01 0.05
N ALA A 28 6.36 5.28 -0.16
CA ALA A 28 5.08 5.83 0.29
C ALA A 28 3.91 5.20 -0.47
N VAL A 29 4.04 5.05 -1.79
CA VAL A 29 3.05 4.36 -2.63
C VAL A 29 2.87 2.91 -2.20
N PHE A 30 3.97 2.16 -2.05
CA PHE A 30 3.92 0.76 -1.66
C PHE A 30 3.28 0.59 -0.27
N GLN A 31 3.70 1.41 0.70
CA GLN A 31 3.14 1.40 2.04
C GLN A 31 1.66 1.77 2.04
N TRP A 32 1.27 2.78 1.26
CA TRP A 32 -0.13 3.14 1.14
C TRP A 32 -0.96 2.02 0.52
N ALA A 33 -0.51 1.44 -0.60
CA ALA A 33 -1.22 0.39 -1.31
C ALA A 33 -1.39 -0.87 -0.47
N THR A 34 -0.33 -1.31 0.23
CA THR A 34 -0.31 -2.60 0.94
C THR A 34 -0.61 -2.48 2.45
N GLY A 35 -0.40 -1.32 3.04
CA GLY A 35 -0.41 -1.10 4.49
C GLY A 35 0.84 -1.61 5.21
N ILE A 36 1.80 -2.19 4.48
CA ILE A 36 3.09 -2.64 5.03
C ILE A 36 4.02 -1.44 5.14
N ALA A 37 4.52 -1.19 6.35
CA ALA A 37 5.48 -0.12 6.59
C ALA A 37 6.82 -0.67 7.11
N PRO A 38 7.94 -0.04 6.72
CA PRO A 38 9.19 -0.18 7.45
C PRO A 38 9.02 0.23 8.92
N ALA A 39 9.76 -0.41 9.83
CA ALA A 39 9.65 -0.16 11.27
C ALA A 39 9.88 1.31 11.70
N SER A 40 10.60 2.10 10.88
CA SER A 40 10.90 3.51 11.14
C SER A 40 10.10 4.49 10.30
N ALA A 41 9.16 4.02 9.48
CA ALA A 41 8.36 4.90 8.63
C ALA A 41 7.16 5.46 9.42
N GLY A 42 6.85 6.75 9.21
CA GLY A 42 5.57 7.30 9.61
C GLY A 42 4.44 6.75 8.74
N ARG A 43 3.21 7.21 8.98
CA ARG A 43 2.03 6.77 8.24
C ARG A 43 2.03 7.36 6.83
N VAL A 44 1.36 6.69 5.90
CA VAL A 44 1.00 7.32 4.61
C VAL A 44 -0.49 7.64 4.59
N VAL A 45 -0.81 8.92 4.45
CA VAL A 45 -2.17 9.45 4.49
C VAL A 45 -2.57 9.89 3.09
N LEU A 46 -3.53 9.20 2.48
CA LEU A 46 -4.17 9.67 1.26
C LEU A 46 -5.28 10.65 1.60
N CYS A 47 -5.16 11.89 1.14
CA CYS A 47 -6.22 12.89 1.23
C CYS A 47 -7.01 12.84 -0.07
N ALA A 48 -8.29 12.43 -0.02
CA ALA A 48 -9.13 12.33 -1.22
C ALA A 48 -9.34 13.70 -1.89
N THR A 49 -9.23 14.78 -1.10
CA THR A 49 -9.28 16.16 -1.56
C THR A 49 -8.20 17.01 -0.91
N GLN A 50 -7.99 18.21 -1.44
CA GLN A 50 -7.13 19.22 -0.82
C GLN A 50 -7.63 19.65 0.56
N ASP A 51 -8.94 19.73 0.78
CA ASP A 51 -9.50 20.03 2.11
C ASP A 51 -9.11 18.94 3.13
N GLY A 52 -9.05 17.68 2.68
CA GLY A 52 -8.53 16.57 3.47
C GLY A 52 -7.07 16.73 3.93
N LEU A 53 -6.24 17.50 3.21
CA LEU A 53 -4.87 17.80 3.64
C LEU A 53 -4.84 18.67 4.89
N THR A 54 -5.75 19.64 5.01
CA THR A 54 -5.83 20.50 6.20
C THR A 54 -6.09 19.64 7.43
N HIS A 55 -7.08 18.74 7.35
CA HIS A 55 -7.38 17.76 8.39
C HIS A 55 -6.23 16.78 8.64
N GLY A 56 -5.56 16.33 7.58
CA GLY A 56 -4.42 15.42 7.69
C GLY A 56 -3.22 16.05 8.40
N LEU A 57 -2.93 17.33 8.14
CA LEU A 57 -1.84 18.05 8.80
C LEU A 57 -2.12 18.31 10.29
N GLU A 58 -3.38 18.44 10.70
CA GLU A 58 -3.78 18.52 12.11
C GLU A 58 -3.59 17.18 12.86
N LEU A 59 -3.75 16.06 12.15
CA LEU A 59 -3.53 14.70 12.66
C LEU A 59 -2.03 14.30 12.67
N GLY A 60 -1.28 14.85 11.72
CA GLY A 60 0.01 14.36 11.29
C GLY A 60 1.10 14.52 12.34
N ASN A 61 1.91 13.48 12.51
CA ASN A 61 3.22 13.63 13.13
C ASN A 61 4.25 14.08 12.06
N ASP A 62 5.43 14.52 12.48
CA ASP A 62 6.47 15.01 11.55
C ASP A 62 7.05 13.94 10.62
N THR A 63 6.71 12.67 10.84
CA THR A 63 7.16 11.54 10.03
C THR A 63 6.13 11.04 9.02
N ASP A 64 4.87 11.50 9.10
CA ASP A 64 3.81 11.08 8.19
C ASP A 64 4.01 11.68 6.80
N THR A 65 3.68 10.91 5.77
CA THR A 65 3.68 11.33 4.37
C THR A 65 2.25 11.46 3.86
N PHE A 66 1.96 12.52 3.10
CA PHE A 66 0.63 12.81 2.58
C PHE A 66 0.62 12.63 1.06
N LEU A 67 -0.37 11.90 0.53
CA LEU A 67 -0.69 11.85 -0.89
C LEU A 67 -1.90 12.77 -1.12
N VAL A 68 -1.80 13.75 -2.01
CA VAL A 68 -2.84 14.77 -2.20
C VAL A 68 -3.04 15.07 -3.68
N PRO A 69 -4.28 15.24 -4.18
CA PRO A 69 -4.54 15.62 -5.57
C PRO A 69 -3.82 16.92 -5.95
N SER A 70 -3.22 17.00 -7.12
CA SER A 70 -2.57 18.19 -7.65
C SER A 70 -3.62 19.26 -7.97
N LEU A 71 -3.35 20.52 -7.65
CA LEU A 71 -4.18 21.65 -8.08
C LEU A 71 -3.59 22.21 -9.38
N ALA A 72 -4.34 22.14 -10.47
CA ALA A 72 -3.93 22.64 -11.78
C ALA A 72 -3.57 24.14 -11.78
N ASP A 73 -4.06 24.93 -10.81
CA ASP A 73 -3.97 26.40 -10.81
C ASP A 73 -3.49 27.02 -9.48
N SER A 74 -2.95 26.24 -8.54
CA SER A 74 -2.45 26.83 -7.29
C SER A 74 -1.09 27.50 -7.52
N PRO A 75 -0.89 28.79 -7.16
CA PRO A 75 0.43 29.38 -7.19
C PRO A 75 1.37 28.53 -6.35
N ALA A 76 2.65 28.46 -6.73
CA ALA A 76 3.71 27.65 -6.11
C ALA A 76 3.86 27.92 -4.60
N THR A 77 2.90 27.44 -3.83
CA THR A 77 2.93 27.37 -2.39
C THR A 77 3.94 26.28 -2.11
N THR A 78 4.94 26.60 -1.30
CA THR A 78 5.96 25.62 -0.94
C THR A 78 5.28 24.50 -0.17
N VAL A 79 4.96 23.42 -0.88
CA VAL A 79 4.35 22.23 -0.29
C VAL A 79 5.43 21.55 0.56
N PRO A 80 5.16 21.16 1.81
CA PRO A 80 6.16 20.48 2.64
C PRO A 80 6.73 19.24 1.94
N ASP A 81 7.99 18.89 2.20
CA ASP A 81 8.69 17.74 1.60
C ASP A 81 8.04 16.37 1.95
N ARG A 82 7.11 16.36 2.91
CA ARG A 82 6.29 15.21 3.30
C ARG A 82 4.98 15.09 2.53
N VAL A 83 4.68 16.02 1.63
CA VAL A 83 3.47 16.00 0.80
C VAL A 83 3.85 15.66 -0.63
N LEU A 84 3.29 14.59 -1.14
CA LEU A 84 3.42 14.14 -2.52
C LEU A 84 2.11 14.45 -3.23
N THR A 85 2.19 15.19 -4.32
CA THR A 85 1.02 15.49 -5.14
C THR A 85 0.83 14.44 -6.22
N PHE A 86 -0.42 14.17 -6.58
CA PHE A 86 -0.76 13.26 -7.68
C PHE A 86 -1.81 13.84 -8.61
N ASP A 87 -1.75 13.51 -9.90
CA ASP A 87 -2.80 13.82 -10.88
C ASP A 87 -3.71 12.59 -11.08
N GLY A 88 -4.95 12.83 -11.52
CA GLY A 88 -5.94 11.78 -11.74
C GLY A 88 -6.85 11.52 -10.53
N GLN A 89 -7.42 10.33 -10.47
CA GLN A 89 -8.35 9.87 -9.43
C GLN A 89 -7.86 8.56 -8.81
N PHE A 90 -8.38 8.21 -7.63
CA PHE A 90 -8.01 6.96 -6.96
C PHE A 90 -9.07 6.54 -5.92
N ASP A 91 -10.33 6.67 -6.30
CA ASP A 91 -11.48 6.42 -5.45
C ASP A 91 -12.36 5.27 -5.95
N ASP A 92 -12.45 5.09 -7.27
CA ASP A 92 -13.26 4.07 -7.92
C ASP A 92 -12.41 3.07 -8.75
N PRO A 93 -12.86 1.81 -8.91
CA PRO A 93 -12.20 0.85 -9.79
C PRO A 93 -12.05 1.35 -11.23
N GLY A 94 -10.85 1.18 -11.79
CA GLY A 94 -10.44 1.70 -13.10
C GLY A 94 -9.79 3.08 -13.03
N ASP A 95 -9.82 3.74 -11.87
CA ASP A 95 -9.12 5.00 -11.67
C ASP A 95 -7.62 4.83 -11.73
N VAL A 96 -6.96 5.90 -12.21
CA VAL A 96 -5.52 5.96 -12.37
C VAL A 96 -4.96 7.20 -11.67
N MET A 97 -4.01 6.96 -10.76
CA MET A 97 -3.25 7.97 -10.04
C MET A 97 -1.84 8.09 -10.62
N HIS A 98 -1.42 9.33 -10.86
CA HIS A 98 -0.10 9.67 -11.38
C HIS A 98 0.70 10.45 -10.35
N ILE A 99 1.81 9.91 -9.83
CA ILE A 99 2.68 10.60 -8.88
C ILE A 99 4.01 10.96 -9.57
N GLY A 100 4.27 12.25 -9.69
CA GLY A 100 5.46 12.74 -10.39
C GLY A 100 5.50 12.31 -11.86
N ARG A 101 6.67 11.88 -12.35
CA ARG A 101 6.87 11.52 -13.78
C ARG A 101 6.98 10.02 -14.05
N GLY A 102 6.91 9.18 -13.02
CA GLY A 102 7.31 7.77 -13.13
C GLY A 102 6.38 6.77 -12.48
N TYR A 103 5.34 7.22 -11.75
CA TYR A 103 4.44 6.31 -11.06
C TYR A 103 3.03 6.53 -11.59
N GLU A 104 2.55 5.56 -12.35
CA GLU A 104 1.17 5.43 -12.80
C GLU A 104 0.61 4.16 -12.17
N ILE A 105 -0.45 4.31 -11.38
CA ILE A 105 -1.01 3.22 -10.57
C ILE A 105 -2.50 3.16 -10.85
N GLU A 106 -3.00 1.97 -11.15
CA GLU A 106 -4.43 1.70 -11.32
C GLU A 106 -5.03 1.10 -10.06
N LEU A 107 -6.23 1.52 -9.72
CA LEU A 107 -7.05 0.84 -8.73
C LEU A 107 -7.98 -0.16 -9.43
N GLN A 108 -8.04 -1.39 -8.96
CA GLN A 108 -8.98 -2.39 -9.49
C GLN A 108 -9.72 -3.11 -8.36
N ASP A 109 -11.02 -3.35 -8.55
CA ASP A 109 -11.77 -4.26 -7.68
C ASP A 109 -11.38 -5.72 -7.97
N TYR A 110 -11.21 -6.50 -6.91
CA TYR A 110 -10.84 -7.91 -6.97
C TYR A 110 -11.67 -8.70 -7.97
N LEU A 111 -13.00 -8.53 -7.94
CA LEU A 111 -13.94 -9.27 -8.79
C LEU A 111 -13.74 -9.03 -10.30
N ALA A 112 -13.13 -7.90 -10.67
CA ALA A 112 -12.88 -7.57 -12.07
C ALA A 112 -11.54 -8.09 -12.59
N VAL A 113 -10.58 -8.39 -11.69
CA VAL A 113 -9.20 -8.77 -12.04
C VAL A 113 -9.12 -9.95 -13.02
N PRO A 114 -9.91 -11.03 -12.89
CA PRO A 114 -9.84 -12.15 -13.82
C PRO A 114 -10.19 -11.77 -15.28
N PHE A 115 -10.88 -10.65 -15.48
CA PHE A 115 -11.46 -10.24 -16.76
C PHE A 115 -10.72 -9.09 -17.43
N VAL A 116 -9.81 -8.42 -16.72
CA VAL A 116 -9.07 -7.26 -17.25
C VAL A 116 -7.58 -7.60 -17.43
N PRO A 117 -6.95 -7.14 -18.53
CA PRO A 117 -5.52 -7.28 -18.68
C PRO A 117 -4.78 -6.34 -17.72
N VAL A 118 -3.80 -6.86 -16.99
CA VAL A 118 -2.88 -6.04 -16.18
C VAL A 118 -1.84 -5.44 -17.12
N THR A 119 -1.98 -4.15 -17.43
CA THR A 119 -1.09 -3.43 -18.37
C THR A 119 -0.16 -2.42 -17.71
N ARG A 120 -0.40 -2.12 -16.43
CA ARG A 120 0.34 -1.15 -15.61
C ARG A 120 0.40 -1.65 -14.16
N PRO A 121 1.19 -1.01 -13.27
CA PRO A 121 1.10 -1.28 -11.85
C PRO A 121 -0.35 -1.13 -11.35
N THR A 122 -0.88 -2.18 -10.74
CA THR A 122 -2.29 -2.27 -10.34
C THR A 122 -2.38 -2.63 -8.86
N VAL A 123 -3.10 -1.80 -8.10
CA VAL A 123 -3.53 -2.09 -6.73
C VAL A 123 -4.90 -2.76 -6.81
N VAL A 124 -4.97 -4.01 -6.38
CA VAL A 124 -6.21 -4.78 -6.34
C VAL A 124 -6.79 -4.70 -4.93
N SER A 125 -7.98 -4.11 -4.79
CA SER A 125 -8.65 -3.97 -3.50
C SER A 125 -9.94 -4.78 -3.45
N CYS A 126 -10.27 -5.29 -2.26
CA CYS A 126 -11.57 -5.89 -1.99
C CYS A 126 -12.50 -4.80 -1.42
N LEU A 127 -13.15 -4.05 -2.30
CA LEU A 127 -13.94 -2.87 -1.91
C LEU A 127 -15.32 -3.23 -1.34
N THR A 128 -15.80 -4.44 -1.59
CA THR A 128 -17.12 -4.93 -1.18
C THR A 128 -17.02 -6.21 -0.36
N SER A 129 -18.05 -6.52 0.43
CA SER A 129 -18.13 -7.80 1.15
C SER A 129 -18.11 -9.00 0.19
N SER A 130 -18.76 -8.88 -0.97
CA SER A 130 -18.71 -9.91 -2.02
C SER A 130 -17.31 -10.11 -2.60
N ALA A 131 -16.54 -9.03 -2.78
CA ALA A 131 -15.15 -9.12 -3.23
C ALA A 131 -14.28 -9.85 -2.19
N TRP A 132 -14.50 -9.58 -0.90
CA TRP A 132 -13.83 -10.30 0.19
C TRP A 132 -14.20 -11.79 0.23
N SER A 133 -15.48 -12.13 0.10
CA SER A 133 -15.91 -13.54 0.05
C SER A 133 -15.26 -14.29 -1.12
N ALA A 134 -15.29 -13.71 -2.32
CA ALA A 134 -14.68 -14.32 -3.49
C ALA A 134 -13.17 -14.48 -3.33
N PHE A 135 -12.47 -13.47 -2.78
CA PHE A 135 -11.04 -13.57 -2.50
C PHE A 135 -10.68 -14.75 -1.60
N ILE A 136 -11.49 -14.98 -0.58
CA ILE A 136 -11.29 -16.09 0.37
C ILE A 136 -11.57 -17.43 -0.30
N GLU A 137 -12.66 -17.55 -1.06
CA GLU A 137 -13.00 -18.78 -1.81
C GLU A 137 -11.92 -19.14 -2.83
N ASP A 138 -11.46 -18.16 -3.63
CA ASP A 138 -10.40 -18.36 -4.62
C ASP A 138 -9.06 -18.69 -3.97
N ALA A 139 -8.77 -18.10 -2.80
CA ALA A 139 -7.61 -18.46 -2.01
C ALA A 139 -7.73 -19.91 -1.52
N GLU A 140 -8.85 -20.34 -0.93
CA GLU A 140 -9.06 -21.74 -0.50
C GLU A 140 -8.94 -22.73 -1.67
N GLU A 141 -9.49 -22.39 -2.85
CA GLU A 141 -9.39 -23.24 -4.05
C GLU A 141 -7.94 -23.35 -4.55
N ALA A 142 -7.19 -22.26 -4.55
CA ALA A 142 -5.78 -22.27 -4.92
C ALA A 142 -4.94 -23.17 -4.03
N LEU A 143 -5.40 -23.45 -2.82
CA LEU A 143 -4.72 -24.33 -1.87
C LEU A 143 -5.02 -25.78 -2.12
N ALA A 144 -6.28 -26.06 -2.40
CA ALA A 144 -6.71 -27.39 -2.74
C ALA A 144 -6.09 -27.85 -4.07
N THR A 145 -5.94 -26.92 -5.03
CA THR A 145 -5.63 -27.26 -6.42
C THR A 145 -4.28 -26.76 -6.94
N GLY A 146 -3.68 -25.76 -6.30
CA GLY A 146 -2.51 -25.04 -6.83
C GLY A 146 -2.83 -24.07 -7.97
N VAL A 147 -4.11 -23.86 -8.31
CA VAL A 147 -4.53 -22.96 -9.39
C VAL A 147 -5.03 -21.65 -8.80
N PHE A 148 -4.43 -20.53 -9.19
CA PHE A 148 -4.86 -19.20 -8.79
C PHE A 148 -5.05 -18.28 -10.00
N ILE A 149 -5.70 -17.13 -9.79
CA ILE A 149 -5.96 -16.14 -10.85
C ILE A 149 -4.61 -15.65 -11.43
N PRO A 150 -4.29 -15.92 -12.71
CA PRO A 150 -2.97 -15.61 -13.29
C PRO A 150 -2.60 -14.13 -13.21
N GLN A 151 -3.57 -13.25 -13.34
CA GLN A 151 -3.38 -11.80 -13.26
C GLN A 151 -2.86 -11.37 -11.89
N LEU A 152 -3.32 -12.02 -10.81
CA LEU A 152 -2.85 -11.73 -9.44
C LEU A 152 -1.43 -12.24 -9.17
N ALA A 153 -0.92 -13.15 -10.01
CA ALA A 153 0.47 -13.61 -9.94
C ALA A 153 1.45 -12.67 -10.67
N SER A 154 0.95 -11.64 -11.36
CA SER A 154 1.80 -10.65 -12.03
C SER A 154 2.58 -9.81 -11.03
N HIS A 155 3.86 -9.57 -11.31
CA HIS A 155 4.70 -8.64 -10.53
C HIS A 155 4.21 -7.19 -10.54
N SER A 156 3.34 -6.85 -11.50
CA SER A 156 2.72 -5.53 -11.58
C SER A 156 1.48 -5.40 -10.69
N VAL A 157 1.02 -6.48 -10.05
CA VAL A 157 -0.13 -6.45 -9.15
C VAL A 157 0.32 -6.45 -7.70
N VAL A 158 -0.28 -5.57 -6.90
CA VAL A 158 -0.24 -5.64 -5.45
C VAL A 158 -1.65 -5.81 -4.91
N ILE A 159 -1.82 -6.75 -3.98
CA ILE A 159 -3.08 -6.91 -3.26
C ILE A 159 -3.11 -5.85 -2.15
N ALA A 160 -4.14 -5.02 -2.16
CA ALA A 160 -4.40 -4.06 -1.11
C ALA A 160 -4.69 -4.77 0.21
N ASP A 161 -4.63 -4.03 1.32
CA ASP A 161 -4.95 -4.57 2.66
C ASP A 161 -4.07 -5.74 3.11
N ARG A 162 -2.89 -5.90 2.51
CA ARG A 162 -1.95 -6.96 2.87
C ARG A 162 -1.60 -6.96 4.36
N SER A 163 -1.41 -5.80 4.97
CA SER A 163 -1.21 -5.68 6.43
C SER A 163 -2.38 -6.18 7.27
N VAL A 164 -3.62 -6.07 6.76
CA VAL A 164 -4.82 -6.60 7.43
C VAL A 164 -4.84 -8.11 7.33
N ILE A 165 -4.52 -8.63 6.14
CA ILE A 165 -4.43 -10.06 5.87
C ILE A 165 -3.34 -10.69 6.76
N ASP A 166 -2.15 -10.11 6.80
CA ASP A 166 -1.02 -10.58 7.63
C ASP A 166 -1.38 -10.55 9.12
N ALA A 167 -1.97 -9.46 9.62
CA ALA A 167 -2.41 -9.38 11.01
C ALA A 167 -3.47 -10.43 11.36
N ALA A 168 -4.43 -10.67 10.46
CA ALA A 168 -5.46 -11.69 10.64
C ALA A 168 -4.85 -13.10 10.74
N ILE A 169 -3.85 -13.41 9.91
CA ILE A 169 -3.12 -14.70 9.95
C ILE A 169 -2.34 -14.85 11.24
N ASP A 170 -1.63 -13.82 11.66
CA ASP A 170 -0.77 -13.88 12.83
C ASP A 170 -1.57 -13.74 14.14
N GLY A 171 -2.89 -13.52 14.06
CA GLY A 171 -3.75 -13.28 15.21
C GLY A 171 -3.35 -12.02 15.98
N THR A 172 -2.83 -11.01 15.28
CA THR A 172 -2.33 -9.77 15.86
C THR A 172 -3.17 -8.56 15.45
N GLY A 173 -2.94 -7.41 16.11
CA GLY A 173 -3.58 -6.16 15.73
C GLY A 173 -2.96 -5.53 14.50
N VAL A 174 -3.78 -4.89 13.67
CA VAL A 174 -3.31 -4.13 12.50
C VAL A 174 -2.65 -2.83 12.95
N ALA A 175 -1.38 -2.62 12.59
CA ALA A 175 -0.73 -1.33 12.78
C ALA A 175 -1.34 -0.25 11.87
N ILE A 176 -1.63 0.93 12.43
CA ILE A 176 -2.11 2.08 11.64
C ILE A 176 -0.94 2.72 10.93
N ASN A 177 -0.58 2.15 9.79
CA ASN A 177 0.54 2.61 8.95
C ASN A 177 0.08 3.39 7.72
N ARG A 178 -1.24 3.47 7.51
CA ARG A 178 -1.85 4.25 6.46
C ARG A 178 -3.27 4.68 6.84
N LEU A 179 -3.74 5.73 6.20
CA LEU A 179 -5.10 6.23 6.31
C LEU A 179 -5.55 6.84 4.97
N THR A 180 -6.86 6.86 4.76
CA THR A 180 -7.52 7.71 3.76
C THR A 180 -8.40 8.70 4.49
N ILE A 181 -8.30 9.98 4.16
CA ILE A 181 -9.09 11.08 4.71
C ILE A 181 -9.93 11.67 3.58
N ASP A 182 -11.24 11.75 3.79
CA ASP A 182 -12.14 12.40 2.82
C ASP A 182 -12.25 13.92 3.03
N ALA A 183 -13.07 14.58 2.21
CA ALA A 183 -13.29 16.02 2.28
C ALA A 183 -13.95 16.49 3.59
N HIS A 184 -14.56 15.59 4.36
CA HIS A 184 -15.20 15.88 5.64
C HIS A 184 -14.27 15.58 6.83
N GLY A 185 -13.03 15.15 6.56
CA GLY A 185 -12.09 14.74 7.59
C GLY A 185 -12.42 13.39 8.21
N GLU A 186 -13.33 12.60 7.61
CA GLU A 186 -13.54 11.23 8.05
C GLU A 186 -12.36 10.38 7.59
N MET A 187 -11.91 9.54 8.50
CA MET A 187 -10.75 8.69 8.28
C MET A 187 -11.18 7.25 8.11
N ARG A 188 -10.53 6.58 7.18
CA ARG A 188 -10.66 5.16 6.90
C ARG A 188 -9.27 4.55 6.85
N TYR A 189 -9.12 3.29 7.24
CA TYR A 189 -7.83 2.59 7.11
C TYR A 189 -7.53 2.20 5.67
N ARG A 190 -8.57 1.89 4.90
CA ARG A 190 -8.52 1.49 3.50
C ARG A 190 -9.58 2.23 2.72
N LEU A 191 -9.39 2.32 1.41
CA LEU A 191 -10.40 2.83 0.50
C LEU A 191 -11.66 1.96 0.56
N GLY A 192 -12.85 2.59 0.57
CA GLY A 192 -14.12 1.88 0.74
C GLY A 192 -14.32 1.20 2.11
N GLY A 193 -13.37 1.32 3.04
CA GLY A 193 -13.46 0.74 4.37
C GLY A 193 -14.41 1.50 5.32
N PRO A 194 -14.74 0.90 6.48
CA PRO A 194 -15.54 1.59 7.49
C PRO A 194 -14.80 2.82 8.03
N VAL A 195 -15.56 3.83 8.46
CA VAL A 195 -15.03 5.01 9.16
C VAL A 195 -14.39 4.55 10.46
N VAL A 196 -13.11 4.86 10.64
CA VAL A 196 -12.35 4.56 11.86
C VAL A 196 -12.28 5.75 12.82
N GLY A 197 -12.64 6.95 12.37
CA GLY A 197 -12.74 8.16 13.18
C GLY A 197 -12.78 9.43 12.34
N ALA A 198 -12.78 10.59 13.00
CA ALA A 198 -12.59 11.90 12.36
C ALA A 198 -11.19 12.44 12.70
N ALA A 199 -10.56 13.18 11.79
CA ALA A 199 -9.18 13.65 11.95
C ALA A 199 -8.95 14.42 13.26
N GLY A 200 -9.92 15.25 13.66
CA GLY A 200 -9.88 16.00 14.93
C GLY A 200 -10.06 15.16 16.20
N SER A 201 -10.36 13.86 16.10
CA SER A 201 -10.60 12.96 17.25
C SER A 201 -9.43 12.05 17.61
N ILE A 202 -8.40 11.92 16.75
CA ILE A 202 -7.29 10.96 16.93
C ILE A 202 -5.97 11.65 17.37
N ALA A 203 -6.03 12.91 17.79
CA ALA A 203 -4.85 13.66 18.26
C ALA A 203 -4.14 13.06 19.50
N SER A 204 -4.58 11.92 20.05
CA SER A 204 -3.91 11.20 21.13
C SER A 204 -4.08 9.68 21.00
N GLY A 205 -3.07 9.00 20.45
CA GLY A 205 -2.74 7.60 20.79
C GLY A 205 -3.78 6.50 20.55
N ASP A 206 -4.85 6.74 19.80
CA ASP A 206 -6.00 5.83 19.73
C ASP A 206 -5.82 4.69 18.70
N HIS A 207 -4.61 4.12 18.64
CA HIS A 207 -4.31 2.93 17.84
C HIS A 207 -5.21 1.75 18.20
N ALA A 208 -5.60 1.65 19.47
CA ALA A 208 -6.48 0.62 20.00
C ALA A 208 -7.90 0.69 19.40
N ARG A 209 -8.48 1.89 19.24
CA ARG A 209 -9.84 2.06 18.73
C ARG A 209 -9.95 1.72 17.25
N THR A 210 -8.97 2.12 16.44
CA THR A 210 -8.92 1.73 15.02
C THR A 210 -8.68 0.23 14.88
N ALA A 211 -7.78 -0.37 15.67
CA ALA A 211 -7.58 -1.82 15.68
C ALA A 211 -8.85 -2.57 16.10
N GLU A 212 -9.61 -2.05 17.06
CA GLU A 212 -10.88 -2.62 17.52
C GLU A 212 -12.01 -2.48 16.47
N ILE A 213 -12.06 -1.38 15.71
CA ILE A 213 -13.00 -1.22 14.58
C ILE A 213 -12.61 -2.16 13.44
N LEU A 214 -11.32 -2.26 13.12
CA LEU A 214 -10.83 -3.21 12.12
C LEU A 214 -11.10 -4.66 12.53
N ALA A 215 -10.90 -5.02 13.80
CA ALA A 215 -11.18 -6.34 14.36
C ALA A 215 -12.69 -6.67 14.41
N ARG A 216 -13.57 -5.67 14.59
CA ARG A 216 -15.03 -5.87 14.59
C ARG A 216 -15.64 -6.03 13.19
N HIS A 217 -14.97 -5.50 12.17
CA HIS A 217 -15.33 -5.64 10.77
C HIS A 217 -14.43 -6.65 10.03
N ASP A 218 -13.71 -7.47 10.80
CA ASP A 218 -12.70 -8.39 10.32
C ASP A 218 -13.37 -9.60 9.67
N PRO A 219 -13.06 -9.93 8.41
CA PRO A 219 -13.29 -11.27 7.86
C PRO A 219 -12.30 -12.31 8.45
N GLY A 220 -11.63 -11.99 9.56
CA GLY A 220 -10.42 -12.61 10.10
C GLY A 220 -10.45 -14.11 10.26
N GLU A 221 -11.56 -14.74 10.64
CA GLU A 221 -11.62 -16.20 10.73
C GLU A 221 -11.55 -16.88 9.35
N ALA A 222 -12.13 -16.24 8.33
CA ALA A 222 -12.15 -16.72 6.96
C ALA A 222 -10.83 -16.38 6.23
N VAL A 223 -10.27 -15.18 6.45
CA VAL A 223 -8.94 -14.79 5.94
C VAL A 223 -7.80 -15.60 6.59
N HIS A 224 -7.86 -15.83 7.91
CA HIS A 224 -6.88 -16.67 8.62
C HIS A 224 -6.89 -18.11 8.09
N ARG A 225 -8.06 -18.69 7.80
CA ARG A 225 -8.18 -20.03 7.19
C ARG A 225 -7.62 -20.08 5.77
N ALA A 226 -8.02 -19.13 4.92
CA ALA A 226 -7.59 -19.08 3.53
C ALA A 226 -6.08 -18.84 3.37
N VAL A 227 -5.44 -18.02 4.22
CA VAL A 227 -4.01 -17.75 4.06
C VAL A 227 -3.10 -18.67 4.88
N SER A 228 -3.56 -19.23 6.02
CA SER A 228 -2.80 -20.29 6.73
C SER A 228 -2.54 -21.50 5.82
N ALA A 229 -3.50 -21.84 4.96
CA ALA A 229 -3.28 -22.90 4.00
C ALA A 229 -2.32 -22.46 2.84
N CYS A 230 -2.25 -21.18 2.43
CA CYS A 230 -1.30 -20.64 1.41
C CYS A 230 0.16 -20.77 1.83
N CYS A 231 0.46 -20.46 3.07
CA CYS A 231 1.83 -20.53 3.60
C CYS A 231 2.36 -21.98 3.70
N CYS A 232 1.47 -22.99 3.77
CA CYS A 232 1.85 -24.40 3.82
C CYS A 232 2.26 -24.97 2.45
N ALA A 233 1.75 -24.40 1.35
CA ALA A 233 2.11 -24.82 0.00
C ALA A 233 3.50 -24.33 -0.44
N GLY A 234 3.93 -23.15 0.04
CA GLY A 234 5.21 -22.53 -0.32
C GLY A 234 6.47 -23.17 0.31
N THR A 235 6.31 -23.96 1.39
CA THR A 235 7.45 -24.61 2.08
C THR A 235 7.77 -26.01 1.57
N THR A 236 6.88 -26.63 0.77
CA THR A 236 7.09 -28.01 0.28
C THR A 236 7.98 -28.08 -0.97
N THR A 237 8.19 -26.97 -1.69
CA THR A 237 8.95 -26.98 -2.96
C THR A 237 10.46 -26.74 -2.82
N ALA A 238 10.97 -26.44 -1.61
CA ALA A 238 12.39 -26.10 -1.42
C ALA A 238 13.29 -27.25 -0.89
N SER A 239 12.77 -28.49 -0.79
CA SER A 239 13.50 -29.60 -0.17
C SER A 239 13.52 -30.89 -1.01
N SER A 240 13.73 -30.83 -2.32
CA SER A 240 14.13 -32.04 -3.06
C SER A 240 14.97 -31.74 -4.30
N THR A 241 16.27 -31.48 -4.10
CA THR A 241 17.29 -31.69 -5.15
C THR A 241 18.69 -31.74 -4.52
N ALA A 242 18.96 -32.78 -3.72
CA ALA A 242 20.33 -33.12 -3.32
C ALA A 242 20.48 -34.61 -2.94
N SER A 243 20.45 -35.49 -3.93
CA SER A 243 21.22 -36.75 -3.96
C SER A 243 21.16 -37.26 -5.41
N GLY A 244 22.23 -37.35 -6.21
CA GLY A 244 23.55 -37.86 -5.86
C GLY A 244 23.64 -39.32 -6.30
N GLY A 245 24.10 -39.58 -7.53
CA GLY A 245 24.94 -40.76 -7.79
C GLY A 245 24.49 -41.80 -8.83
N ARG A 246 25.35 -41.92 -9.86
CA ARG A 246 25.79 -43.13 -10.60
C ARG A 246 24.84 -43.76 -11.64
N PHE A 247 25.15 -43.45 -12.91
CA PHE A 247 25.02 -44.42 -13.99
C PHE A 247 26.29 -45.27 -14.06
N GLY A 248 26.11 -46.59 -14.16
CA GLY A 248 27.05 -47.53 -14.77
C GLY A 248 26.72 -47.72 -16.24
#